data_AF-A0A523WJW7-F1
#
_entry.id   AF-A0A523WJW7-F1
#
_cell.length_a   1.000
_cell.length_b   1.000
_cell.length_c   1.000
_cell.angle_alpha   90.00
_cell.angle_beta   90.00
_cell.angle_gamma   90.00
#
_symmetry.space_group_name_H-M   'P 1'
#
loop_
_entity.id
_entity.type
_entity.pdbx_description
1 polymer ?
#
loop_
_entity_poly.entity_id
_entity_poly.type
_entity_poly.pdbx_seq_one_letter_code
_entity_poly.pdbx_strand_id
1 'polypeptide(L)' 'MKGRIKSRARVKVLLEISLPDTWGGDCLLSQVYKQAKDSAANIIVQKISASMKDIRVIGKAEVVAILVEE' A
#
# COMPACT_ATOMS: atom_id res chain seq x y z
N MET A 1 30.92 31.54 -5.92
CA MET A 1 30.18 30.27 -6.11
C MET A 1 29.05 30.22 -5.07
N LYS A 2 27.78 30.27 -5.49
CA LYS A 2 26.64 30.16 -4.55
C LYS A 2 26.66 28.78 -3.89
N GLY A 3 26.73 28.75 -2.56
CA GLY A 3 26.78 27.51 -1.77
C GLY A 3 25.55 26.65 -2.05
N ARG A 4 25.77 25.35 -2.30
CA ARG A 4 24.69 24.38 -2.44
C ARG A 4 23.91 24.31 -1.12
N ILE A 5 22.62 24.64 -1.16
CA ILE A 5 21.73 24.50 0.00
C ILE A 5 21.35 23.01 0.10
N LYS A 6 21.70 22.35 1.20
CA LYS A 6 21.19 21.01 1.52
C LYS A 6 19.73 21.14 1.93
N SER A 7 18.81 20.91 1.00
CA SER A 7 17.37 20.92 1.26
C SER A 7 16.82 19.50 1.27
N ARG A 8 15.95 19.18 2.23
CA ARG A 8 15.22 17.90 2.28
C ARG A 8 13.72 18.21 2.19
N ALA A 9 13.03 17.58 1.26
CA ALA A 9 11.57 17.65 1.15
C ALA A 9 10.97 16.31 1.61
N ARG A 10 9.88 16.37 2.37
CA ARG A 10 9.04 15.20 2.65
C ARG A 10 7.80 15.28 1.79
N VAL A 11 7.53 14.23 1.02
CA VAL A 11 6.38 14.15 0.13
C VAL A 11 5.52 12.98 0.59
N LYS A 12 4.20 13.21 0.69
CA LYS A 12 3.21 12.16 0.90
C LYS A 12 2.51 11.91 -0.42
N VAL A 13 2.39 10.64 -0.79
CA VAL A 13 1.70 10.21 -2.01
C VAL A 13 0.57 9.28 -1.59
N LEU A 14 -0.60 9.44 -2.22
CA LEU A 14 -1.69 8.47 -2.13
C LEU A 14 -1.50 7.48 -3.28
N LEU A 15 -1.55 6.18 -2.98
CA LEU A 15 -1.35 5.12 -3.96
C LEU A 15 -2.57 4.20 -3.93
N GLU A 16 -3.14 3.94 -5.09
CA GLU A 16 -4.14 2.90 -5.31
C GLU A 16 -3.47 1.73 -6.04
N ILE A 17 -3.77 0.50 -5.61
CA ILE A 17 -3.24 -0.72 -6.21
C ILE A 17 -4.36 -1.75 -6.37
N SER A 18 -4.29 -2.54 -7.43
CA SER A 18 -5.16 -3.70 -7.63
C SER A 18 -4.49 -4.94 -7.06
N LEU A 19 -5.23 -5.72 -6.27
CA LEU A 19 -4.78 -6.99 -5.71
C LEU A 19 -5.41 -8.15 -6.47
N PRO A 20 -4.64 -9.02 -7.14
CA PRO A 20 -5.17 -10.21 -7.83
C PRO A 20 -5.31 -11.42 -6.89
N ASP A 21 -5.45 -11.19 -5.58
CA ASP A 21 -5.55 -12.27 -4.58
C ASP A 21 -6.91 -12.96 -4.68
N THR A 22 -6.94 -14.26 -4.36
CA THR A 22 -8.17 -15.04 -4.23
C THR A 22 -8.46 -15.32 -2.77
N TRP A 23 -9.74 -15.28 -2.41
CA TRP A 23 -10.22 -15.53 -1.06
C TRP A 23 -11.11 -16.77 -1.04
N GLY A 24 -11.09 -17.52 0.06
CA GLY A 24 -11.94 -18.70 0.21
C GLY A 24 -13.42 -18.32 0.15
N GLY A 25 -14.25 -19.19 -0.46
CA GLY A 25 -15.68 -18.95 -0.59
C GLY A 25 -16.45 -18.90 0.74
N ASP A 26 -15.83 -19.35 1.83
CA ASP A 26 -16.32 -19.30 3.21
C ASP A 26 -15.85 -18.06 3.99
N CYS A 27 -15.03 -17.20 3.37
CA CYS A 27 -14.57 -15.97 4.03
C CYS A 27 -15.72 -14.98 4.20
N LEU A 28 -15.89 -14.50 5.44
CA LEU A 28 -16.74 -13.35 5.71
C LEU A 28 -16.18 -12.12 5.00
N LEU A 29 -17.07 -11.24 4.54
CA LEU A 29 -16.67 -9.98 3.89
C LEU A 29 -15.65 -9.20 4.74
N SER A 30 -15.85 -9.12 6.05
CA SER A 30 -14.92 -8.46 6.99
C SER A 30 -13.51 -9.08 7.00
N GLN A 31 -13.40 -10.39 6.78
CA GLN A 31 -12.12 -11.08 6.64
C GLN A 31 -11.45 -10.72 5.32
N VAL A 32 -12.21 -10.67 4.22
CA VAL A 32 -11.69 -10.25 2.90
C VAL A 32 -11.15 -8.82 2.96
N TYR A 33 -11.90 -7.88 3.55
CA TYR A 33 -11.44 -6.50 3.75
C TYR A 33 -10.12 -6.43 4.55
N LYS A 34 -9.99 -7.23 5.60
CA LYS A 34 -8.78 -7.28 6.41
C LYS A 34 -7.60 -7.85 5.61
N GLN A 35 -7.80 -8.99 4.97
CA GLN A 35 -6.76 -9.67 4.19
C GLN A 35 -6.29 -8.79 3.02
N ALA A 36 -7.20 -8.13 2.32
CA ALA A 36 -6.86 -7.19 1.25
C ALA A 36 -6.00 -6.02 1.77
N LYS A 37 -6.33 -5.43 2.93
CA LYS A 37 -5.48 -4.38 3.54
C LYS A 37 -4.08 -4.88 3.87
N ASP A 38 -3.99 -6.08 4.44
CA ASP A 38 -2.71 -6.65 4.87
C ASP A 38 -1.84 -7.02 3.65
N SER A 39 -2.42 -7.62 2.61
CA SER A 39 -1.75 -7.89 1.33
C SER A 39 -1.26 -6.60 0.65
N ALA A 40 -2.10 -5.57 0.59
CA ALA A 40 -1.73 -4.28 0.00
C ALA A 40 -0.52 -3.66 0.71
N ALA A 41 -0.54 -3.62 2.04
CA ALA A 41 0.57 -3.10 2.83
C ALA A 41 1.86 -3.90 2.58
N ASN A 42 1.76 -5.24 2.51
CA ASN A 42 2.91 -6.11 2.26
C ASN A 42 3.52 -5.88 0.87
N ILE A 43 2.70 -5.79 -0.19
CA ILE A 43 3.19 -5.53 -1.55
C ILE A 43 3.89 -4.19 -1.62
N ILE A 44 3.28 -3.14 -1.03
CA ILE A 44 3.85 -1.79 -1.01
C ILE A 44 5.20 -1.82 -0.28
N VAL A 45 5.28 -2.43 0.91
CA VAL A 45 6.54 -2.56 1.65
C VAL A 45 7.57 -3.33 0.82
N GLN A 46 7.23 -4.50 0.28
CA GLN A 46 8.19 -5.29 -0.50
C GLN A 46 8.71 -4.57 -1.74
N LYS A 47 7.81 -3.99 -2.55
CA LYS A 47 8.17 -3.31 -3.80
C LYS A 47 8.94 -2.02 -3.55
N ILE A 48 8.55 -1.27 -2.52
CA ILE A 48 9.16 0.01 -2.24
C ILE A 48 10.45 -0.14 -1.42
N SER A 49 10.47 -0.98 -0.37
CA SER A 49 11.66 -1.18 0.45
C SER A 49 12.80 -1.85 -0.33
N ALA A 50 12.49 -2.65 -1.35
CA ALA A 50 13.51 -3.17 -2.27
C ALA A 50 14.21 -2.05 -3.06
N SER A 51 13.56 -0.91 -3.29
CA SER A 51 14.08 0.19 -4.11
C SER A 51 14.52 1.42 -3.32
N MET A 52 14.02 1.64 -2.10
CA MET A 52 14.31 2.81 -1.28
C MET A 52 14.35 2.50 0.22
N LYS A 53 15.45 2.90 0.89
CA LYS A 53 15.69 2.62 2.32
C LYS A 53 14.82 3.45 3.29
N ASP A 54 14.26 4.57 2.83
CA ASP A 54 13.63 5.57 3.71
C ASP A 54 12.11 5.72 3.54
N ILE A 55 11.44 4.78 2.87
CA ILE A 55 9.98 4.85 2.71
C ILE A 55 9.27 4.17 3.88
N ARG A 56 8.30 4.88 4.45
CA ARG A 56 7.38 4.40 5.49
C ARG A 56 5.95 4.64 5.02
N VAL A 57 5.07 3.68 5.27
CA VAL A 57 3.63 3.86 5.06
C VAL A 57 3.11 4.80 6.16
N ILE A 58 2.67 6.01 5.79
CA ILE A 58 2.14 7.01 6.74
C ILE A 58 0.62 7.13 6.54
N GLY A 59 -0.13 6.17 7.12
CA GLY A 59 -1.59 6.16 7.09
C GLY A 59 -2.16 4.74 7.26
N LYS A 60 -3.47 4.65 7.53
CA LYS A 60 -4.20 3.38 7.46
C LYS A 60 -4.47 3.05 5.99
N ALA A 61 -4.17 1.83 5.56
CA ALA A 61 -4.63 1.33 4.28
C ALA A 61 -6.17 1.27 4.29
N GLU A 62 -6.78 1.84 3.26
CA GLU A 62 -8.22 1.85 3.06
C GLU A 62 -8.55 0.97 1.85
N VAL A 63 -9.63 0.18 1.97
CA VAL A 63 -10.16 -0.60 0.85
C VAL A 63 -11.40 0.14 0.40
N VAL A 64 -11.37 0.59 -0.85
CA VAL A 64 -12.44 1.43 -1.43
C VAL A 64 -13.58 0.58 -1.96
N ALA A 65 -13.29 -0.56 -2.60
CA ALA A 65 -14.28 -1.51 -3.09
C ALA A 65 -13.68 -2.92 -3.21
N ILE A 66 -14.54 -3.92 -3.10
CA ILE A 66 -14.23 -5.32 -3.44
C ILE A 66 -15.25 -5.74 -4.50
N LEU A 67 -14.75 -6.15 -5.66
CA LEU A 67 -15.56 -6.68 -6.74
C LEU A 67 -15.51 -8.21 -6.67
N VAL A 68 -16.68 -8.86 -6.67
CA VAL A 68 -16.81 -10.32 -6.69
C VAL A 68 -17.38 -10.68 -8.05
N GLU A 69 -16.66 -11.51 -8.81
CA GLU A 69 -17.12 -12.06 -10.09
C GLU A 69 -17.66 -13.47 -9.85
N GLU A 70 -18.82 -13.79 -10.46
CA GLU A 70 -19.47 -15.11 -10.43
C GLU A 70 -18.84 -16.11 -11.41
#